data_AF-A0A2R7JX58-F1
#
_entry.id   AF-A0A2R7JX58-F1
#
_cell.length_a   1.000
_cell.length_b   1.000
_cell.length_c   1.000
_cell.angle_alpha   90.00
_cell.angle_beta   90.00
_cell.angle_gamma   90.00
#
_symmetry.space_group_name_H-M   'P 1'
#
loop_
_entity.id
_entity.type
_entity.pdbx_description
1 polymer ?
#
loop_
_entity_poly.entity_id
_entity_poly.type
_entity_poly.pdbx_seq_one_letter_code
_entity_poly.pdbx_strand_id
1 'polypeptide(L)'
;MTTQIRPATSADVPLILQFVRDLADFERESDKVIATEPMLFEALFGPHPAAEAVIAELDGTPVGMALFFHNFSTWTGWRGLYLEDLYVTPEARGAGVGKALLQHLAALAVERGCTRFEWSVLDWNEKAIRFYKAMGAEPMEEWTVYRVTGDALAALAGRD
;
A
#
# COMPACT_ATOMS: atom_id res chain seq x y z
N MET A 1 21.73 -0.73 13.14
CA MET A 1 20.50 -0.16 12.59
C MET A 1 19.35 -1.01 13.09
N THR A 2 18.48 -0.39 13.88
CA THR A 2 17.29 -1.03 14.42
C THR A 2 16.09 -0.54 13.62
N THR A 3 15.38 -1.46 12.99
CA THR A 3 14.14 -1.15 12.27
C THR A 3 12.96 -1.41 13.18
N GLN A 4 12.12 -0.40 13.40
CA GLN A 4 10.85 -0.50 14.12
C GLN A 4 9.70 -0.22 13.18
N ILE A 5 8.61 -0.99 13.30
CA ILE A 5 7.37 -0.73 12.58
C ILE A 5 6.30 -0.42 13.61
N ARG A 6 5.59 0.68 13.40
CA ARG A 6 4.50 1.12 14.27
C ARG A 6 3.27 1.47 13.45
N PRO A 7 2.06 1.35 14.03
CA PRO A 7 0.86 1.96 13.45
C PRO A 7 1.09 3.44 13.20
N ALA A 8 0.57 3.93 12.07
CA ALA A 8 0.47 5.36 11.84
C ALA A 8 -0.54 5.99 12.80
N THR A 9 -0.29 7.25 13.13
CA THR A 9 -1.21 8.11 13.88
C THR A 9 -1.69 9.24 12.99
N SER A 10 -2.72 9.96 13.41
CA SER A 10 -3.18 11.13 12.67
C SER A 10 -2.11 12.22 12.50
N ALA A 11 -1.10 12.25 13.36
CA ALA A 11 0.04 13.16 13.23
C ALA A 11 0.98 12.80 12.06
N ASP A 12 0.91 11.56 11.56
CA ASP A 12 1.73 11.09 10.43
C ASP A 12 1.10 11.44 9.07
N VAL A 13 -0.12 11.98 9.02
CA VAL A 13 -0.83 12.27 7.74
C VAL A 13 0.01 13.10 6.75
N PRO A 14 0.69 14.21 7.17
CA PRO A 14 1.53 14.96 6.25
C PRO A 14 2.70 14.13 5.70
N LEU A 15 3.29 13.27 6.54
CA LEU A 15 4.39 12.38 6.15
C LEU A 15 3.93 11.29 5.18
N ILE A 16 2.78 10.66 5.46
CA ILE A 16 2.20 9.65 4.57
C ILE A 16 1.91 10.27 3.21
N LEU A 17 1.29 11.46 3.17
CA LEU A 17 1.03 12.14 1.91
C LEU A 17 2.33 12.48 1.15
N GLN A 18 3.40 12.85 1.86
CA GLN A 18 4.71 13.05 1.24
C GLN A 18 5.24 11.75 0.62
N PHE A 19 5.21 10.64 1.36
CA PHE A 19 5.65 9.34 0.82
C PHE A 19 4.79 8.85 -0.34
N VAL A 20 3.48 9.13 -0.37
CA VAL A 20 2.61 8.86 -1.53
C VAL A 20 3.10 9.65 -2.74
N ARG A 21 3.42 10.94 -2.57
CA ARG A 21 3.97 11.78 -3.65
C ARG A 21 5.31 11.26 -4.14
N ASP A 22 6.22 10.93 -3.23
CA ASP A 22 7.54 10.40 -3.58
C ASP A 22 7.45 9.04 -4.31
N LEU A 23 6.47 8.20 -3.95
CA LEU A 23 6.17 6.96 -4.65
C LEU A 23 5.64 7.24 -6.07
N ALA A 24 4.63 8.12 -6.19
CA ALA A 24 4.05 8.50 -7.47
C ALA A 24 5.10 9.12 -8.42
N ASP A 25 6.01 9.94 -7.90
CA ASP A 25 7.15 10.48 -8.64
C ASP A 25 8.06 9.37 -9.20
N PHE A 26 8.36 8.35 -8.38
CA PHE A 26 9.12 7.18 -8.83
C PHE A 26 8.36 6.37 -9.88
N GLU A 27 7.05 6.26 -9.74
CA GLU A 27 6.15 5.54 -10.65
C GLU A 27 5.83 6.32 -11.94
N ARG A 28 6.23 7.60 -12.02
CA ARG A 28 5.95 8.53 -13.13
C ARG A 28 4.47 8.89 -13.27
N GLU A 29 3.80 9.02 -12.13
CA GLU A 29 2.35 9.20 -12.01
C GLU A 29 2.00 10.36 -11.04
N SER A 30 2.92 11.31 -10.85
CA SER A 30 2.80 12.43 -9.91
C SER A 30 1.51 13.25 -10.09
N ASP A 31 1.08 13.42 -11.34
CA ASP A 31 -0.13 14.15 -11.72
C ASP A 31 -1.42 13.47 -11.27
N LYS A 32 -1.36 12.18 -10.93
CA LYS A 32 -2.50 11.43 -10.38
C LYS A 32 -2.69 11.64 -8.88
N VAL A 33 -1.74 12.23 -8.17
CA VAL A 33 -1.85 12.49 -6.72
C VAL A 33 -2.71 13.73 -6.47
N ILE A 34 -4.02 13.54 -6.54
CA ILE A 34 -5.02 14.56 -6.18
C ILE A 34 -5.33 14.57 -4.67
N ALA A 35 -4.79 13.61 -3.91
CA ALA A 35 -5.02 13.49 -2.48
C ALA A 35 -4.48 14.70 -1.71
N THR A 36 -5.23 15.11 -0.69
CA THR A 36 -4.88 16.19 0.24
C THR A 36 -4.82 15.65 1.66
N GLU A 37 -4.14 16.36 2.58
CA GLU A 37 -4.07 15.94 3.99
C GLU A 37 -5.45 15.74 4.63
N PRO A 38 -6.45 16.63 4.44
CA PRO A 38 -7.78 16.40 5.00
C PRO A 38 -8.47 15.15 4.41
N MET A 39 -8.34 14.89 3.11
CA MET A 39 -8.92 13.70 2.48
C MET A 39 -8.27 12.43 3.02
N LEU A 40 -6.94 12.44 3.17
CA LEU A 40 -6.19 11.29 3.67
C LEU A 40 -6.42 11.06 5.16
N PHE A 41 -6.55 12.12 5.95
CA PHE A 41 -6.97 12.04 7.35
C PHE A 41 -8.33 11.34 7.46
N GLU A 42 -9.32 11.77 6.68
CA GLU A 42 -10.65 11.16 6.72
C GLU A 42 -10.61 9.68 6.30
N ALA A 43 -9.86 9.35 5.26
CA ALA A 43 -9.72 7.98 4.76
C ALA A 43 -9.02 7.02 5.76
N LEU A 44 -8.07 7.52 6.56
CA LEU A 44 -7.28 6.68 7.48
C LEU A 44 -7.76 6.73 8.94
N PHE A 45 -8.35 7.84 9.36
CA PHE A 45 -8.66 8.13 10.77
C PHE A 45 -10.07 8.69 10.98
N GLY A 46 -10.89 8.79 9.93
CA GLY A 46 -12.30 9.16 10.04
C GLY A 46 -13.15 8.12 10.80
N PRO A 47 -14.45 8.35 10.98
CA PRO A 47 -15.36 7.44 11.67
C PRO A 47 -15.49 6.06 10.99
N HIS A 48 -15.22 6.01 9.68
CA HIS A 48 -15.23 4.79 8.88
C HIS A 48 -13.95 4.70 8.02
N PRO A 49 -12.79 4.36 8.62
CA PRO A 49 -11.54 4.29 7.88
C PRO A 49 -11.64 3.31 6.71
N ALA A 50 -11.21 3.76 5.54
CA ALA A 50 -11.15 2.95 4.32
C ALA A 50 -9.87 2.11 4.26
N ALA A 51 -8.79 2.57 4.90
CA ALA A 51 -7.49 1.93 4.92
C ALA A 51 -6.75 2.17 6.24
N GLU A 52 -5.67 1.42 6.43
CA GLU A 52 -4.75 1.53 7.56
C GLU A 52 -3.33 1.78 7.03
N ALA A 53 -2.47 2.37 7.85
CA ALA A 53 -1.07 2.59 7.51
C ALA A 53 -0.13 2.26 8.67
N VAL A 54 1.08 1.80 8.34
CA VAL A 54 2.18 1.63 9.29
C VAL A 54 3.40 2.42 8.81
N ILE A 55 4.17 2.95 9.77
CA ILE A 55 5.42 3.67 9.53
C ILE A 55 6.59 2.78 9.92
N ALA A 56 7.58 2.71 9.04
CA ALA A 56 8.87 2.11 9.34
C ALA A 56 9.86 3.19 9.75
N GLU A 57 10.45 3.01 10.93
CA GLU A 57 11.49 3.87 11.48
C GLU A 57 12.83 3.12 11.50
N LEU A 58 13.88 3.78 11.03
CA LEU A 58 15.25 3.30 11.11
C LEU A 58 16.00 4.18 12.12
N ASP A 59 16.41 3.59 13.23
CA ASP A 59 17.05 4.30 14.35
C ASP A 59 16.23 5.54 14.80
N GLY A 60 14.89 5.40 14.83
CA GLY A 60 13.93 6.43 15.25
C GLY A 60 13.56 7.45 14.16
N THR A 61 14.11 7.34 12.95
CA THR A 61 13.76 8.21 11.82
C THR A 61 12.77 7.52 10.90
N PRO A 62 11.60 8.11 10.60
CA PRO A 62 10.68 7.56 9.60
C PRO A 62 11.32 7.51 8.21
N VAL A 63 11.39 6.32 7.62
CA VAL A 63 12.05 6.07 6.33
C VAL A 63 11.21 5.23 5.36
N GLY A 64 10.00 4.85 5.75
CA GLY A 64 9.11 4.12 4.88
C GLY A 64 7.72 3.96 5.46
N MET A 65 6.81 3.50 4.62
CA MET A 65 5.43 3.22 4.99
C MET A 65 4.89 2.03 4.22
N ALA A 66 3.82 1.45 4.76
CA ALA A 66 2.90 0.61 4.01
C ALA A 66 1.46 1.04 4.30
N LEU A 67 0.66 1.23 3.24
CA LEU A 67 -0.76 1.54 3.31
C LEU A 67 -1.55 0.36 2.75
N PHE A 68 -2.55 -0.11 3.48
CA PHE A 68 -3.24 -1.35 3.18
C PHE A 68 -4.70 -1.33 3.64
N PHE A 69 -5.49 -2.25 3.10
CA PHE A 69 -6.89 -2.44 3.47
C PHE A 69 -7.29 -3.91 3.34
N HIS A 70 -8.51 -4.26 3.76
CA HIS A 70 -9.01 -5.63 3.59
C HIS A 70 -9.75 -5.78 2.26
N ASN A 71 -9.45 -6.86 1.55
CA ASN A 71 -10.25 -7.34 0.43
C ASN A 71 -11.01 -8.62 0.84
N PHE A 72 -11.76 -9.24 -0.08
CA PHE A 72 -12.52 -10.45 0.21
C PHE A 72 -12.43 -11.45 -0.94
N SER A 73 -12.19 -12.72 -0.62
CA SER A 73 -12.25 -13.79 -1.60
C SER A 73 -13.56 -14.54 -1.48
N THR A 74 -14.36 -14.54 -2.54
CA THR A 74 -15.60 -15.33 -2.61
C THR A 74 -15.32 -16.83 -2.70
N TRP A 75 -14.10 -17.24 -3.08
CA TRP A 75 -13.73 -18.65 -3.17
C TRP A 75 -13.32 -19.23 -1.82
N THR A 76 -12.67 -18.45 -0.96
CA THR A 76 -12.34 -18.91 0.40
C THR A 76 -13.42 -18.53 1.41
N GLY A 77 -14.23 -17.51 1.11
CA GLY A 77 -15.20 -16.95 2.06
C GLY A 77 -14.54 -16.11 3.17
N TRP A 78 -13.24 -15.83 3.04
CA TRP A 78 -12.46 -15.11 4.04
C TRP A 78 -11.93 -13.78 3.50
N ARG A 79 -11.63 -12.89 4.44
CA ARG A 79 -10.94 -11.63 4.16
C ARG A 79 -9.52 -11.92 3.66
N GLY A 80 -9.01 -11.01 2.85
CA GLY A 80 -7.58 -10.90 2.54
C GLY A 80 -7.06 -9.54 2.98
N LEU A 81 -5.75 -9.39 2.95
CA LEU A 81 -5.09 -8.09 3.07
C LEU A 81 -4.62 -7.65 1.69
N TYR A 82 -4.87 -6.39 1.33
CA TYR A 82 -4.39 -5.80 0.09
C TYR A 82 -3.46 -4.63 0.44
N LEU A 83 -2.22 -4.69 -0.02
CA LEU A 83 -1.24 -3.62 0.10
C LEU A 83 -1.39 -2.70 -1.10
N GLU A 84 -1.79 -1.45 -0.83
CA GLU A 84 -1.93 -0.39 -1.83
C GLU A 84 -0.57 0.21 -2.16
N ASP A 85 0.10 0.78 -1.14
CA ASP A 85 1.38 1.46 -1.31
C ASP A 85 2.44 0.86 -0.39
N LEU A 86 3.62 0.60 -0.95
CA LEU A 86 4.84 0.27 -0.22
C LEU A 86 5.95 1.22 -0.64
N TYR A 87 6.42 2.05 0.29
CA TYR A 87 7.46 3.01 0.02
C TYR A 87 8.58 2.94 1.05
N VAL A 88 9.82 3.06 0.57
CA VAL A 88 11.03 3.24 1.37
C VAL A 88 11.87 4.34 0.71
N THR A 89 12.30 5.31 1.51
CA THR A 89 13.14 6.43 1.05
C THR A 89 14.41 5.89 0.38
N PRO A 90 14.92 6.57 -0.67
CA PRO A 90 16.10 6.09 -1.40
C PRO A 90 17.30 5.75 -0.52
N GLU A 91 17.53 6.52 0.54
CA GLU A 91 18.66 6.40 1.47
C GLU A 91 18.55 5.14 2.36
N ALA A 92 17.34 4.66 2.62
CA ALA A 92 17.09 3.48 3.44
C ALA A 92 16.91 2.18 2.61
N ARG A 93 16.98 2.27 1.27
CA ARG A 93 16.89 1.08 0.41
C ARG A 93 18.11 0.18 0.61
N GLY A 94 17.87 -1.13 0.61
CA GLY A 94 18.91 -2.13 0.89
C GLY A 94 19.16 -2.39 2.37
N ALA A 95 18.63 -1.57 3.29
CA ALA A 95 18.73 -1.78 4.74
C ALA A 95 17.71 -2.80 5.29
N GLY A 96 16.94 -3.48 4.42
CA GLY A 96 15.94 -4.48 4.81
C GLY A 96 14.57 -3.91 5.24
N VAL A 97 14.36 -2.59 5.17
CA VAL A 97 13.12 -1.92 5.61
C VAL A 97 11.88 -2.44 4.86
N GLY A 98 11.93 -2.52 3.52
CA GLY A 98 10.80 -3.02 2.72
C GLY A 98 10.43 -4.47 3.05
N LYS A 99 11.44 -5.31 3.36
CA LYS A 99 11.21 -6.68 3.82
C LYS A 99 10.52 -6.69 5.19
N ALA A 100 10.98 -5.86 6.11
CA ALA A 100 10.36 -5.75 7.43
C ALA A 100 8.90 -5.31 7.34
N LEU A 101 8.58 -4.32 6.49
CA LEU A 101 7.20 -3.88 6.23
C LEU A 101 6.32 -5.03 5.71
N LEU A 102 6.75 -5.75 4.67
CA LEU A 102 5.99 -6.90 4.15
C LEU A 102 5.81 -8.01 5.20
N GLN A 103 6.84 -8.30 5.99
CA GLN A 103 6.75 -9.29 7.07
C GLN A 103 5.77 -8.86 8.17
N HIS A 104 5.73 -7.58 8.52
CA HIS A 104 4.78 -7.04 9.47
C HIS A 104 3.34 -7.18 8.97
N LEU A 105 3.06 -6.80 7.71
CA LEU A 105 1.73 -6.95 7.12
C LEU A 105 1.33 -8.42 6.96
N ALA A 106 2.27 -9.31 6.60
CA ALA A 106 2.00 -10.75 6.53
C ALA A 106 1.64 -11.33 7.91
N ALA A 107 2.36 -10.93 8.97
CA ALA A 107 2.03 -11.34 10.34
C ALA A 107 0.64 -10.83 10.75
N LEU A 108 0.32 -9.57 10.42
CA LEU A 108 -0.99 -8.98 10.67
C LEU A 108 -2.10 -9.70 9.91
N ALA A 109 -1.86 -10.08 8.65
CA ALA A 109 -2.80 -10.87 7.86
C ALA A 109 -3.09 -12.22 8.53
N VAL A 110 -2.05 -12.93 9.00
CA VAL A 110 -2.21 -14.20 9.73
C VAL A 110 -2.98 -14.00 11.04
N GLU A 111 -2.63 -12.99 11.83
CA GLU A 111 -3.33 -12.67 13.09
C GLU A 111 -4.82 -12.39 12.88
N ARG A 112 -5.15 -11.70 11.79
CA ARG A 112 -6.53 -11.34 11.42
C ARG A 112 -7.28 -12.45 10.69
N GLY A 113 -6.68 -13.64 10.52
CA GLY A 113 -7.30 -14.76 9.83
C GLY A 113 -7.48 -14.54 8.33
N CYS A 114 -6.70 -13.64 7.73
CA CYS A 114 -6.71 -13.43 6.29
C CYS A 114 -6.09 -14.63 5.58
N THR A 115 -6.72 -15.08 4.50
CA THR A 115 -6.22 -16.24 3.73
C THR A 115 -5.30 -15.86 2.58
N ARG A 116 -5.12 -14.55 2.33
CA ARG A 116 -4.31 -14.02 1.24
C ARG A 116 -3.75 -12.64 1.57
N PHE A 117 -2.61 -12.34 0.96
CA PHE A 117 -1.96 -11.04 0.99
C PHE A 117 -1.54 -10.67 -0.44
N GLU A 118 -2.10 -9.61 -1.00
CA GLU A 118 -1.98 -9.27 -2.43
C GLU A 118 -1.59 -7.80 -2.61
N TRP A 119 -0.95 -7.48 -3.74
CA TRP A 119 -0.63 -6.13 -4.18
C TRP A 119 -0.41 -6.10 -5.69
N SER A 120 -0.41 -4.90 -6.26
CA SER A 120 -0.02 -4.66 -7.66
C SER A 120 1.42 -4.18 -7.75
N VAL A 121 2.05 -4.39 -8.90
CA VAL A 121 3.38 -3.86 -9.22
C VAL A 121 3.41 -3.47 -10.69
N LEU A 122 4.05 -2.34 -11.00
CA LEU A 122 4.27 -1.93 -12.38
C LEU A 122 5.17 -2.93 -13.10
N ASP A 123 4.77 -3.31 -14.32
CA ASP A 123 5.42 -4.37 -15.12
C ASP A 123 6.91 -4.09 -15.41
N TRP A 124 7.27 -2.82 -15.55
CA TRP A 124 8.64 -2.37 -15.79
C TRP A 124 9.51 -2.39 -14.52
N ASN A 125 8.92 -2.51 -13.32
CA ASN A 125 9.65 -2.44 -12.06
C ASN A 125 10.26 -3.80 -11.70
N GLU A 126 11.20 -4.28 -12.51
CA GLU A 126 11.83 -5.58 -12.35
C GLU A 126 12.49 -5.78 -10.98
N LYS A 127 13.00 -4.71 -10.37
CA LYS A 127 13.61 -4.76 -9.04
C LYS A 127 12.57 -5.14 -7.98
N ALA A 128 11.40 -4.51 -8.00
CA ALA A 128 10.30 -4.86 -7.11
C ALA A 128 9.78 -6.27 -7.41
N ILE A 129 9.60 -6.64 -8.68
CA ILE A 129 9.15 -7.98 -9.08
C ILE A 129 10.09 -9.07 -8.53
N ARG A 130 11.41 -8.92 -8.70
CA ARG A 130 12.39 -9.88 -8.14
C ARG A 130 12.34 -9.92 -6.61
N PHE A 131 12.19 -8.77 -5.97
CA PHE A 131 12.04 -8.68 -4.52
C PHE A 131 10.79 -9.41 -4.02
N TYR A 132 9.64 -9.23 -4.66
CA TYR A 132 8.39 -9.90 -4.30
C TYR A 132 8.46 -11.42 -4.52
N LYS A 133 9.03 -11.87 -5.64
CA LYS A 133 9.26 -13.30 -5.89
C LYS A 133 10.17 -13.93 -4.82
N ALA A 134 11.22 -13.24 -4.39
CA ALA A 134 12.09 -13.70 -3.30
C ALA A 134 11.38 -13.80 -1.94
N MET A 135 10.25 -13.11 -1.78
CA MET A 135 9.38 -13.19 -0.59
C MET A 135 8.28 -14.26 -0.72
N GLY A 136 8.24 -15.02 -1.82
CA GLY A 136 7.25 -16.07 -2.07
C GLY A 136 5.98 -15.59 -2.76
N ALA A 137 5.95 -14.36 -3.30
CA ALA A 137 4.82 -13.90 -4.10
C ALA A 137 4.87 -14.48 -5.52
N GLU A 138 3.70 -14.85 -6.03
CA GLU A 138 3.52 -15.37 -7.39
C GLU A 138 2.64 -14.39 -8.20
N PRO A 139 2.96 -14.13 -9.49
CA PRO A 139 2.11 -13.28 -10.33
C PRO A 139 0.82 -14.01 -10.70
N MET A 140 -0.30 -13.28 -10.73
CA MET A 140 -1.59 -13.80 -11.20
C MET A 140 -1.72 -13.61 -12.73
N GLU A 141 -0.98 -14.40 -13.51
CA GLU A 141 -0.80 -14.18 -14.97
C GLU A 141 -2.09 -14.29 -15.81
N GLU A 142 -3.10 -15.02 -15.33
CA GLU A 142 -4.40 -15.15 -16.01
C GLU A 142 -5.36 -13.98 -15.73
N TRP A 143 -4.97 -13.04 -14.85
CA TRP A 143 -5.83 -11.95 -14.38
C TRP A 143 -5.23 -10.60 -14.77
N THR A 144 -6.10 -9.67 -15.17
CA THR A 144 -5.70 -8.28 -15.45
C THR A 144 -6.67 -7.30 -14.79
N VAL A 145 -6.17 -6.11 -14.47
CA VAL A 145 -6.95 -5.06 -13.81
C VAL A 145 -7.68 -4.24 -14.87
N TYR A 146 -9.01 -4.29 -14.86
CA TYR A 146 -9.86 -3.34 -15.58
C TYR A 146 -10.28 -2.23 -14.62
N ARG A 147 -10.25 -0.98 -15.09
CA ARG A 147 -10.59 0.20 -14.30
C ARG A 147 -11.47 1.15 -15.10
N VAL A 148 -12.54 1.65 -14.47
CA VAL A 148 -13.42 2.70 -14.99
C VAL A 148 -13.41 3.85 -13.98
N THR A 149 -13.06 5.05 -14.42
CA THR A 149 -12.86 6.23 -13.56
C THR A 149 -13.40 7.49 -14.23
N GLY A 150 -13.62 8.55 -13.44
CA GLY A 150 -14.08 9.85 -13.95
C GLY A 150 -15.45 9.77 -14.63
N ASP A 151 -15.63 10.50 -15.72
CA ASP A 151 -16.90 10.58 -16.45
C ASP A 151 -17.39 9.21 -16.93
N ALA A 152 -16.48 8.31 -17.33
CA ALA A 152 -16.85 6.96 -17.74
C ALA A 152 -17.50 6.15 -16.60
N LEU A 153 -17.13 6.42 -15.35
CA LEU A 153 -17.76 5.78 -14.19
C LEU A 153 -19.16 6.36 -13.94
N ALA A 154 -19.34 7.67 -14.11
CA ALA A 154 -20.65 8.32 -14.01
C ALA A 154 -21.61 7.81 -15.10
N ALA A 155 -21.13 7.70 -16.34
CA ALA A 155 -21.87 7.14 -17.46
C ALA A 155 -22.24 5.66 -17.23
N LEU A 156 -21.30 4.84 -16.73
CA LEU A 156 -21.59 3.45 -16.37
C LEU A 156 -22.67 3.33 -15.27
N ALA A 157 -22.74 4.32 -14.36
CA ALA A 157 -23.78 4.40 -13.34
C ALA A 157 -25.13 4.91 -13.87
N GLY A 158 -25.24 5.26 -15.16
CA GLY A 158 -26.42 5.87 -15.76
C GLY A 158 -26.71 7.28 -15.25
N ARG A 159 -25.67 8.04 -14.89
CA ARG A 159 -25.73 9.38 -14.31
C ARG A 159 -25.00 10.36 -15.23
N ASP A 160 -25.61 10.68 -16.35
CA ASP A 160 -25.18 11.76 -17.27
C ASP A 160 -25.81 13.11 -16.88
#